data_AF-A0A8S1S0J8-F1
#
_entry.id   AF-A0A8S1S0J8-F1
#
_cell.length_a   1.000
_cell.length_b   1.000
_cell.length_c   1.000
_cell.angle_alpha   90.00
_cell.angle_beta   90.00
_cell.angle_gamma   90.00
#
_symmetry.space_group_name_H-M   'P 1'
#
loop_
_entity.id
_entity.type
_entity.pdbx_description
1 polymer ?
#
loop_
_entity_poly.entity_id
_entity_poly.type
_entity_poly.pdbx_seq_one_letter_code
_entity_poly.pdbx_strand_id
1 'polypeptide(L)'
;MQRILPYAFHGLDYLYEPQLARFYNLIPAFYTQKLGEGFLNQTTQVYTSLLQSIAEQDKEYLKQILEPKLYHATSHCMDLLEQKQLKLQYVEQDQLENEDQQDQEEEEETQQPQYQFSFFSKKIQKNQSNNQPYHIYQEKDYKCNIDVRGVFGVKINRIENQNTRFFQIPAFPVTPRNYFVNVKNPFSLYENQILVANVLIHTSKKLIALDEEGKVAHGNYDKNQFQYHKLRLESYVPNFNWVITDIDDYLKGNPYF
;
A
#
# COMPACT_ATOMS: atom_id res chain seq x y z
N MET A 1 6.72 10.61 -19.35
CA MET A 1 7.58 11.36 -18.40
C MET A 1 8.08 10.39 -17.35
N GLN A 2 9.39 10.39 -17.08
CA GLN A 2 9.95 9.63 -15.96
C GLN A 2 9.53 10.33 -14.67
N ARG A 3 8.93 9.61 -13.72
CA ARG A 3 8.52 10.21 -12.44
C ARG A 3 9.76 10.61 -11.63
N ILE A 4 9.66 11.69 -10.87
CA ILE A 4 10.73 12.17 -10.00
C ILE A 4 10.92 11.32 -8.73
N LEU A 5 9.92 10.51 -8.40
CA LEU A 5 9.87 9.56 -7.28
C LEU A 5 8.92 8.42 -7.70
N PRO A 6 9.03 7.21 -7.13
CA PRO A 6 8.01 6.18 -7.33
C PRO A 6 6.58 6.64 -6.98
N TYR A 7 6.46 7.45 -5.91
CA TYR A 7 5.22 8.10 -5.48
C TYR A 7 4.71 9.16 -6.48
N ALA A 8 3.40 9.16 -6.72
CA ALA A 8 2.71 10.10 -7.61
C ALA A 8 2.16 11.30 -6.85
N PHE A 9 2.86 12.44 -6.85
CA PHE A 9 2.50 13.67 -6.13
C PHE A 9 1.09 14.24 -6.38
N HIS A 10 0.49 13.92 -7.52
CA HIS A 10 -0.87 14.37 -7.87
C HIS A 10 -1.92 13.28 -7.68
N GLY A 11 -1.55 12.16 -7.09
CA GLY A 11 -2.33 10.93 -7.08
C GLY A 11 -2.32 10.25 -8.44
N LEU A 12 -3.04 9.13 -8.49
CA LEU A 12 -3.31 8.39 -9.71
C LEU A 12 -4.63 8.87 -10.33
N ASP A 13 -4.59 9.24 -11.61
CA ASP A 13 -5.78 9.64 -12.38
C ASP A 13 -6.64 8.40 -12.72
N TYR A 14 -7.47 7.95 -11.78
CA TYR A 14 -8.36 6.81 -11.99
C TYR A 14 -9.59 7.11 -12.89
N LEU A 15 -9.65 8.28 -13.52
CA LEU A 15 -10.73 8.64 -14.45
C LEU A 15 -10.58 8.00 -15.86
N TYR A 16 -9.43 7.39 -16.21
CA TYR A 16 -9.12 7.02 -17.60
C TYR A 16 -8.89 5.54 -17.93
N GLU A 17 -9.13 4.61 -17.01
CA GLU A 17 -9.09 3.19 -17.37
C GLU A 17 -10.41 2.47 -17.07
N PRO A 18 -11.32 2.42 -18.06
CA PRO A 18 -12.49 1.52 -18.03
C PRO A 18 -12.12 0.04 -17.86
N GLN A 19 -10.85 -0.32 -18.05
CA GLN A 19 -10.33 -1.67 -17.82
C GLN A 19 -9.82 -1.88 -16.38
N LEU A 20 -9.34 -0.84 -15.70
CA LEU A 20 -9.12 -0.84 -14.24
C LEU A 20 -10.46 -0.76 -13.47
N ALA A 21 -11.54 -0.27 -14.09
CA ALA A 21 -12.89 -0.38 -13.51
C ALA A 21 -13.42 -1.84 -13.44
N ARG A 22 -12.78 -2.80 -14.13
CA ARG A 22 -13.03 -4.25 -13.92
C ARG A 22 -12.42 -4.79 -12.62
N PHE A 23 -11.71 -3.98 -11.83
CA PHE A 23 -11.19 -4.37 -10.51
C PHE A 23 -12.30 -4.67 -9.48
N TYR A 24 -13.57 -4.43 -9.82
CA TYR A 24 -14.69 -4.50 -8.89
C TYR A 24 -15.63 -5.69 -9.05
N ASN A 25 -15.31 -6.74 -9.82
CA ASN A 25 -16.28 -7.84 -10.04
C ASN A 25 -15.72 -9.28 -10.05
N LEU A 26 -14.45 -9.50 -9.74
CA LEU A 26 -13.87 -10.84 -9.82
C LEU A 26 -12.88 -11.09 -8.68
N ILE A 27 -13.39 -11.45 -7.50
CA ILE A 27 -12.86 -12.54 -6.66
C ILE A 27 -13.93 -12.87 -5.60
N PRO A 28 -14.28 -14.14 -5.41
CA PRO A 28 -15.16 -14.57 -4.33
C PRO A 28 -14.65 -14.14 -2.95
N ALA A 29 -15.50 -13.44 -2.18
CA ALA A 29 -15.32 -12.92 -0.82
C ALA A 29 -14.81 -13.94 0.24
N PHE A 30 -14.61 -15.20 -0.13
CA PHE A 30 -14.16 -16.26 0.78
C PHE A 30 -12.66 -16.14 1.15
N TYR A 31 -11.84 -15.46 0.34
CA TYR A 31 -10.39 -15.32 0.61
C TYR A 31 -10.03 -14.02 1.34
N THR A 32 -10.83 -12.96 1.21
CA THR A 32 -10.68 -11.71 1.95
C THR A 32 -11.06 -11.84 3.43
N GLN A 33 -11.93 -12.79 3.79
CA GLN A 33 -12.30 -13.10 5.18
C GLN A 33 -11.13 -13.54 6.08
N LYS A 34 -9.97 -13.92 5.51
CA LYS A 34 -8.80 -14.35 6.29
C LYS A 34 -7.79 -13.25 6.62
N LEU A 35 -7.88 -12.08 5.99
CA LEU A 35 -7.12 -10.90 6.42
C LEU A 35 -7.98 -10.19 7.46
N GLY A 36 -7.70 -10.46 8.73
CA GLY A 36 -8.43 -9.85 9.84
C GLY A 36 -8.33 -8.33 9.87
N GLU A 37 -9.17 -7.68 10.67
CA GLU A 37 -9.17 -6.22 10.87
C GLU A 37 -7.78 -5.66 11.22
N GLY A 38 -6.93 -6.45 11.88
CA GLY A 38 -5.54 -6.09 12.18
C GLY A 38 -4.68 -5.80 10.94
N PHE A 39 -4.87 -6.51 9.82
CA PHE A 39 -4.14 -6.21 8.59
C PHE A 39 -4.58 -4.88 7.99
N LEU A 40 -5.89 -4.60 8.00
CA LEU A 40 -6.43 -3.34 7.52
C LEU A 40 -5.91 -2.15 8.32
N ASN A 41 -5.88 -2.26 9.66
CA ASN A 41 -5.32 -1.23 10.54
C ASN A 41 -3.81 -1.01 10.30
N GLN A 42 -3.08 -2.07 9.96
CA GLN A 42 -1.65 -1.94 9.63
C GLN A 42 -1.42 -1.21 8.30
N THR A 43 -2.37 -1.22 7.36
CA THR A 43 -2.17 -0.55 6.05
C THR A 43 -2.04 0.97 6.16
N THR A 44 -2.80 1.64 7.02
CA THR A 44 -2.69 3.09 7.26
C THR A 44 -1.34 3.43 7.90
N GLN A 45 -0.87 2.60 8.84
CA GLN A 45 0.44 2.76 9.49
C GLN A 45 1.58 2.58 8.49
N VAL A 46 1.57 1.48 7.72
CA VAL A 46 2.59 1.20 6.69
C VAL A 46 2.66 2.32 5.65
N TYR A 47 1.50 2.83 5.19
CA TYR A 47 1.47 3.95 4.24
C TYR A 47 2.01 5.24 4.86
N THR A 48 1.61 5.57 6.09
CA THR A 48 2.06 6.78 6.79
C THR A 48 3.57 6.73 7.04
N SER A 49 4.08 5.62 7.59
CA SER A 49 5.51 5.42 7.83
C SER A 49 6.32 5.47 6.53
N LEU A 50 5.81 4.88 5.44
CA LEU A 50 6.46 4.99 4.12
C LEU A 50 6.61 6.46 3.69
N LEU A 51 5.55 7.27 3.78
CA LEU A 51 5.63 8.67 3.36
C LEU A 51 6.57 9.47 4.27
N GLN A 52 6.47 9.30 5.58
CA GLN A 52 7.35 9.99 6.54
C GLN A 52 8.82 9.65 6.31
N SER A 53 9.17 8.37 6.17
CA SER A 53 10.55 7.95 5.89
C SER A 53 11.07 8.45 4.55
N ILE A 54 10.22 8.59 3.53
CA ILE A 54 10.60 9.25 2.28
C ILE A 54 10.86 10.75 2.51
N ALA A 55 10.00 11.44 3.27
CA ALA A 55 10.16 12.87 3.56
C ALA A 55 11.42 13.17 4.38
N GLU A 56 11.70 12.35 5.39
CA GLU A 56 12.85 12.44 6.30
C GLU A 56 14.14 11.89 5.69
N GLN A 57 14.05 11.29 4.51
CA GLN A 57 15.13 10.58 3.85
C GLN A 57 15.77 9.44 4.65
N ASP A 58 14.97 8.72 5.44
CA ASP A 58 15.40 7.55 6.20
C ASP A 58 15.64 6.33 5.29
N LYS A 59 16.80 6.33 4.65
CA LYS A 59 17.23 5.25 3.74
C LYS A 59 17.43 3.92 4.44
N GLU A 60 17.69 3.91 5.75
CA GLU A 60 17.90 2.66 6.50
C GLU A 60 16.59 1.93 6.72
N TYR A 61 15.56 2.65 7.17
CA TYR A 61 14.22 2.09 7.30
C TYR A 61 13.63 1.70 5.95
N LEU A 62 13.76 2.56 4.93
CA LEU A 62 13.28 2.25 3.57
C LEU A 62 13.92 0.97 3.01
N LYS A 63 15.20 0.71 3.30
CA LYS A 63 15.88 -0.53 2.89
C LYS A 63 15.29 -1.79 3.53
N GLN A 64 14.71 -1.66 4.72
CA GLN A 64 14.09 -2.80 5.43
C GLN A 64 12.71 -3.13 4.89
N ILE A 65 11.93 -2.13 4.50
CA ILE A 65 10.52 -2.31 4.10
C ILE A 65 10.32 -2.42 2.58
N LEU A 66 11.25 -1.93 1.76
CA LEU A 66 11.14 -1.97 0.30
C LEU A 66 11.90 -3.17 -0.29
N GLU A 67 11.34 -3.75 -1.35
CA GLU A 67 12.06 -4.73 -2.17
C GLU A 67 13.29 -4.08 -2.84
N PRO A 68 14.43 -4.78 -2.99
CA PRO A 68 15.69 -4.17 -3.41
C PRO A 68 15.63 -3.31 -4.68
N LYS A 69 14.89 -3.73 -5.72
CA LYS A 69 14.77 -2.96 -6.97
C LYS A 69 14.00 -1.66 -6.75
N LEU A 70 12.92 -1.72 -5.96
CA LEU A 70 12.17 -0.54 -5.58
C LEU A 70 13.00 0.38 -4.70
N TYR A 71 13.72 -0.16 -3.70
CA TYR A 71 14.62 0.60 -2.85
C TYR A 71 15.67 1.37 -3.65
N HIS A 72 16.36 0.71 -4.58
CA HIS A 72 17.37 1.37 -5.42
C HIS A 72 16.77 2.50 -6.25
N ALA A 73 15.58 2.31 -6.81
CA ALA A 73 14.89 3.37 -7.54
C ALA A 73 14.49 4.53 -6.63
N THR A 74 13.92 4.25 -5.47
CA THR A 74 13.52 5.28 -4.49
C THR A 74 14.72 6.08 -4.01
N SER A 75 15.80 5.40 -3.57
CA SER A 75 17.03 6.05 -3.10
C SER A 75 17.65 6.92 -4.18
N HIS A 76 17.75 6.41 -5.42
CA HIS A 76 18.30 7.20 -6.53
C HIS A 76 17.46 8.45 -6.82
N CYS A 77 16.13 8.33 -6.81
CA CYS A 77 15.24 9.48 -6.95
C CYS A 77 15.42 10.50 -5.83
N MET A 78 15.61 10.06 -4.58
CA MET A 78 15.87 10.95 -3.46
C MET A 78 17.20 11.70 -3.61
N ASP A 79 18.26 11.03 -4.04
CA ASP A 79 19.56 11.66 -4.34
C ASP A 79 19.41 12.73 -5.44
N LEU A 80 18.61 12.46 -6.46
CA LEU A 80 18.33 13.43 -7.53
C LEU A 80 17.50 14.63 -7.06
N LEU A 81 16.60 14.44 -6.09
CA LEU A 81 15.83 15.55 -5.50
C LEU A 81 16.74 16.44 -4.65
N GLU A 82 17.64 15.85 -3.86
CA GLU A 82 18.63 16.58 -3.07
C GLU A 82 19.57 17.39 -3.98
N GLN A 83 20.06 16.81 -5.08
CA GLN A 83 20.86 17.52 -6.08
C GLN A 83 20.14 18.71 -6.72
N LYS A 84 18.82 18.65 -6.83
CA LYS A 84 17.96 19.73 -7.32
C LYS A 84 17.52 20.70 -6.21
N GLN A 85 18.04 20.52 -5.00
CA GLN A 85 17.70 21.31 -3.82
C GLN A 85 16.18 21.29 -3.51
N LEU A 86 15.52 20.18 -3.85
CA LEU A 86 14.11 19.97 -3.56
C LEU A 86 13.95 19.28 -2.20
N LYS A 87 13.19 19.91 -1.31
CA LYS A 87 12.87 19.35 0.01
C LYS A 87 11.53 18.62 -0.03
N LEU A 88 11.50 17.38 0.43
CA LEU A 88 10.27 16.63 0.60
C LEU A 88 9.60 16.97 1.94
N GLN A 89 8.27 17.09 1.93
CA GLN A 89 7.48 17.31 3.13
C GLN A 89 6.26 16.38 3.13
N TYR A 90 6.05 15.72 4.26
CA TYR A 90 4.81 14.99 4.55
C TYR A 90 3.72 15.98 5.00
N VAL A 91 2.52 15.84 4.43
CA VAL A 91 1.36 16.68 4.73
C VAL A 91 0.18 15.77 5.11
N GLU A 92 -0.42 16.10 6.24
CA GLU A 92 -1.63 15.48 6.77
C GLU A 92 -2.64 16.58 7.13
N GLN A 93 -3.94 16.23 7.16
CA GLN A 93 -4.98 17.16 7.53
C GLN A 93 -4.88 17.51 9.02
N ASP A 94 -4.92 18.81 9.37
CA ASP A 94 -4.97 19.20 10.78
C ASP A 94 -6.27 18.65 11.39
N GLN A 95 -6.15 17.91 12.48
CA GLN A 95 -7.30 17.52 13.28
C GLN A 95 -7.87 18.81 13.88
N LEU A 96 -8.94 19.36 13.29
CA LEU A 96 -9.76 20.35 13.98
C LEU A 96 -10.19 19.73 15.31
N GLU A 97 -9.67 20.31 16.39
CA GLU A 97 -10.07 20.10 17.78
C GLU A 97 -11.60 20.21 17.87
N ASN A 98 -12.26 19.09 18.17
CA ASN A 98 -13.58 19.15 18.78
C ASN A 98 -13.36 19.29 20.29
N GLU A 99 -13.03 20.50 20.75
CA GLU A 99 -13.42 20.92 22.08
C GLU A 99 -14.95 21.09 22.11
N ASP A 100 -15.53 20.85 23.29
CA ASP A 100 -16.95 20.96 23.68
C ASP A 100 -17.89 19.77 23.36
N GLN A 101 -17.83 18.76 24.22
CA GLN A 101 -18.78 18.65 25.35
C GLN A 101 -18.36 17.54 26.31
N GLN A 102 -17.85 17.96 27.47
CA GLN A 102 -17.82 17.18 28.71
C GLN A 102 -19.26 16.88 29.14
N ASP A 103 -19.52 15.62 29.52
CA ASP A 103 -20.20 15.35 30.78
C ASP A 103 -19.64 14.07 31.39
N GLN A 104 -19.56 14.13 32.71
CA GLN A 104 -18.73 13.36 33.64
C GLN A 104 -19.15 11.89 33.78
N GLU A 105 -18.18 11.01 34.05
CA GLU A 105 -18.18 10.20 35.27
C GLU A 105 -16.75 9.63 35.52
N GLU A 106 -16.23 9.94 36.70
CA GLU A 106 -14.96 9.47 37.25
C GLU A 106 -15.07 8.02 37.73
N GLU A 107 -14.00 7.23 37.55
CA GLU A 107 -13.41 6.42 38.63
C GLU A 107 -12.00 5.92 38.22
N GLU A 108 -11.09 5.99 39.19
CA GLU A 108 -9.64 5.76 39.07
C GLU A 108 -9.23 4.28 39.02
N GLU A 109 -8.12 4.02 38.31
CA GLU A 109 -6.88 3.37 38.78
C GLU A 109 -6.23 2.37 37.77
N THR A 110 -5.23 2.89 37.05
CA THR A 110 -3.95 2.29 36.59
C THR A 110 -3.88 0.83 36.08
N GLN A 111 -3.57 0.65 34.78
CA GLN A 111 -2.25 0.21 34.25
C GLN A 111 -2.27 -0.08 32.72
N GLN A 112 -1.24 0.43 32.03
CA GLN A 112 -0.79 0.25 30.63
C GLN A 112 -1.51 1.04 29.51
N PRO A 113 -0.76 1.78 28.64
CA PRO A 113 -1.36 2.55 27.56
C PRO A 113 -1.75 1.63 26.40
N GLN A 114 -2.90 0.98 26.51
CA GLN A 114 -3.65 0.59 25.33
C GLN A 114 -4.24 1.87 24.73
N TYR A 115 -3.64 2.37 23.65
CA TYR A 115 -4.26 3.37 22.79
C TYR A 115 -5.51 2.75 22.15
N GLN A 116 -6.62 2.79 22.88
CA GLN A 116 -7.95 2.40 22.42
C GLN A 116 -8.56 3.63 21.75
N PHE A 117 -8.31 3.81 20.45
CA PHE A 117 -9.04 4.80 19.67
C PHE A 117 -10.40 4.21 19.26
N SER A 118 -11.45 4.55 20.00
CA SER A 118 -12.83 4.21 19.65
C SER A 118 -13.45 5.30 18.77
N PHE A 119 -13.28 5.21 17.46
CA PHE A 119 -14.09 5.98 16.50
C PHE A 119 -14.37 5.13 15.25
N PHE A 120 -15.16 4.07 15.40
CA PHE A 120 -15.48 3.16 14.30
C PHE A 120 -16.94 3.28 13.90
N SER A 121 -17.22 3.68 12.66
CA SER A 121 -18.54 3.48 12.06
C SER A 121 -18.43 2.41 10.97
N LYS A 122 -18.82 1.18 11.30
CA LYS A 122 -18.93 0.06 10.36
C LYS A 122 -20.11 0.30 9.42
N LYS A 123 -19.89 0.93 8.26
CA LYS A 123 -20.93 1.00 7.21
C LYS A 123 -20.88 -0.24 6.33
N ILE A 124 -21.67 -1.25 6.67
CA ILE A 124 -22.04 -2.32 5.74
C ILE A 124 -23.09 -1.75 4.78
N GLN A 125 -22.71 -1.37 3.56
CA GLN A 125 -23.70 -1.06 2.53
C GLN A 125 -24.33 -2.36 2.01
N LYS A 126 -25.56 -2.64 2.47
CA LYS A 126 -26.47 -3.57 1.80
C LYS A 126 -27.09 -2.85 0.61
N ASN A 127 -26.44 -2.89 -0.56
CA ASN A 127 -27.14 -2.60 -1.82
C ASN A 127 -27.50 -3.89 -2.54
N GLN A 128 -28.80 -4.01 -2.80
CA GLN A 128 -29.49 -5.13 -3.41
C GLN A 128 -29.01 -5.33 -4.86
N SER A 129 -28.91 -6.60 -5.28
CA SER A 129 -28.51 -7.11 -6.62
C SER A 129 -27.02 -7.25 -6.93
N ASN A 130 -26.26 -7.86 -6.01
CA ASN A 130 -25.27 -8.93 -6.28
C ASN A 130 -24.51 -9.17 -4.98
N ASN A 131 -24.90 -10.23 -4.26
CA ASN A 131 -24.34 -10.62 -2.97
C ASN A 131 -22.84 -10.93 -3.09
N GLN A 132 -21.95 -9.95 -2.81
CA GLN A 132 -20.65 -10.19 -2.18
C GLN A 132 -20.25 -9.00 -1.28
N PRO A 133 -19.86 -9.23 -0.01
CA PRO A 133 -19.45 -8.18 0.91
C PRO A 133 -17.98 -7.78 0.64
N TYR A 134 -17.76 -6.51 0.29
CA TYR A 134 -16.42 -5.90 0.22
C TYR A 134 -16.02 -5.36 1.61
N HIS A 135 -14.72 -5.43 1.95
CA HIS A 135 -14.20 -4.82 3.17
C HIS A 135 -13.60 -3.45 2.85
N ILE A 136 -14.26 -2.40 3.32
CA ILE A 136 -13.77 -1.04 3.23
C ILE A 136 -13.29 -0.68 4.63
N TYR A 137 -12.00 -0.39 4.76
CA TYR A 137 -11.47 0.29 5.93
C TYR A 137 -11.64 1.80 5.75
N GLN A 138 -12.09 2.49 6.78
CA GLN A 138 -12.35 3.93 6.72
C GLN A 138 -11.99 4.61 8.05
N GLU A 139 -10.93 5.41 8.02
CA GLU A 139 -10.69 6.54 8.93
C GLU A 139 -11.27 7.81 8.29
N LYS A 140 -11.28 8.94 9.02
CA LYS A 140 -11.84 10.22 8.53
C LYS A 140 -11.17 10.66 7.21
N ASP A 141 -9.88 10.40 7.08
CA ASP A 141 -8.99 10.86 6.03
C ASP A 141 -8.30 9.71 5.25
N TYR A 142 -8.66 8.45 5.51
CA TYR A 142 -8.07 7.28 4.86
C TYR A 142 -9.12 6.23 4.55
N LYS A 143 -9.18 5.81 3.29
CA LYS A 143 -9.98 4.65 2.84
C LYS A 143 -9.09 3.71 2.05
N CYS A 144 -9.27 2.41 2.19
CA CYS A 144 -8.57 1.46 1.33
C CYS A 144 -9.43 0.28 0.86
N ASN A 145 -9.05 -0.25 -0.31
CA ASN A 145 -9.53 -1.51 -0.89
C ASN A 145 -8.33 -2.42 -1.12
N ILE A 146 -8.51 -3.73 -0.90
CA ILE A 146 -7.41 -4.69 -0.98
C ILE A 146 -7.78 -5.86 -1.91
N ASP A 147 -6.88 -6.16 -2.84
CA ASP A 147 -6.93 -7.35 -3.70
C ASP A 147 -5.81 -8.31 -3.33
N VAL A 148 -6.16 -9.56 -3.06
CA VAL A 148 -5.25 -10.57 -2.51
C VAL A 148 -5.11 -11.74 -3.46
N ARG A 149 -3.87 -12.10 -3.76
CA ARG A 149 -3.55 -13.20 -4.67
C ARG A 149 -2.42 -14.07 -4.14
N GLY A 150 -2.46 -15.35 -4.49
CA GLY A 150 -1.35 -16.27 -4.27
C GLY A 150 -0.39 -16.27 -5.46
N VAL A 151 0.90 -16.28 -5.19
CA VAL A 151 1.94 -16.51 -6.20
C VAL A 151 2.83 -17.65 -5.70
N PHE A 152 3.14 -18.61 -6.58
CA PHE A 152 3.84 -19.85 -6.21
C PHE A 152 5.04 -20.07 -7.13
N GLY A 153 6.17 -20.50 -6.59
CA GLY A 153 7.32 -20.98 -7.37
C GLY A 153 8.42 -19.96 -7.66
N VAL A 154 8.20 -18.70 -7.33
CA VAL A 154 9.13 -17.56 -7.52
C VAL A 154 9.40 -16.88 -6.19
N LYS A 155 10.48 -16.10 -6.14
CA LYS A 155 10.90 -15.34 -4.96
C LYS A 155 10.46 -13.89 -5.02
N ILE A 156 10.25 -13.27 -3.86
CA ILE A 156 9.92 -11.85 -3.72
C ILE A 156 11.07 -10.98 -4.25
N ASN A 157 12.32 -11.31 -3.90
CA ASN A 157 13.48 -10.62 -4.46
C ASN A 157 13.64 -10.96 -5.94
N ARG A 158 13.39 -9.98 -6.82
CA ARG A 158 13.34 -10.22 -8.27
C ARG A 158 14.70 -10.58 -8.85
N ILE A 159 15.79 -10.13 -8.22
CA ILE A 159 17.17 -10.43 -8.64
C ILE A 159 17.43 -11.94 -8.59
N GLU A 160 16.84 -12.65 -7.64
CA GLU A 160 17.01 -14.09 -7.49
C GLU A 160 16.26 -14.91 -8.56
N ASN A 161 15.37 -14.28 -9.33
CA ASN A 161 14.62 -14.93 -10.39
C ASN A 161 15.25 -14.75 -11.79
N GLN A 162 16.11 -13.75 -12.00
CA GLN A 162 16.57 -13.26 -13.33
C GLN A 162 17.19 -14.33 -14.25
N ASN A 163 17.82 -15.36 -13.68
CA ASN A 163 18.48 -16.42 -14.45
C ASN A 163 17.69 -17.75 -14.46
N THR A 164 16.47 -17.74 -13.93
CA THR A 164 15.62 -18.92 -13.84
C THR A 164 14.57 -18.88 -14.94
N ARG A 165 14.45 -19.97 -15.69
CA ARG A 165 13.37 -20.13 -16.68
C ARG A 165 12.15 -20.69 -15.99
N PHE A 166 11.03 -19.99 -16.11
CA PHE A 166 9.75 -20.40 -15.56
C PHE A 166 8.73 -20.65 -16.68
N PHE A 167 7.88 -21.66 -16.47
CA PHE A 167 6.62 -21.78 -17.18
C PHE A 167 5.53 -21.15 -16.31
N GLN A 168 4.89 -20.09 -16.81
CA GLN A 168 3.84 -19.39 -16.08
C GLN A 168 2.48 -20.04 -16.35
N ILE A 169 1.78 -20.39 -15.28
CA ILE A 169 0.36 -20.77 -15.30
C ILE A 169 -0.40 -19.61 -14.65
N PRO A 170 -1.07 -18.76 -15.44
CA PRO A 170 -1.75 -17.59 -14.92
C PRO A 170 -2.97 -17.99 -14.08
N ALA A 171 -3.38 -17.08 -13.20
CA ALA A 171 -4.61 -17.24 -12.43
C ALA A 171 -5.83 -17.40 -13.33
N PHE A 172 -6.70 -18.34 -12.98
CA PHE A 172 -8.03 -18.47 -13.55
C PHE A 172 -9.04 -17.60 -12.79
N PRO A 173 -10.16 -17.19 -13.41
CA PRO A 173 -11.19 -16.38 -12.73
C PRO A 173 -11.72 -16.97 -11.41
N VAL A 174 -11.63 -18.28 -11.25
CA VAL A 174 -12.09 -19.02 -10.06
C VAL A 174 -11.00 -19.25 -9.01
N THR A 175 -9.72 -19.05 -9.35
CA THR A 175 -8.59 -19.27 -8.44
C THR A 175 -7.57 -18.14 -8.61
N PRO A 176 -7.44 -17.21 -7.64
CA PRO A 176 -6.50 -16.09 -7.70
C PRO A 176 -5.06 -16.52 -7.40
N ARG A 177 -4.57 -17.54 -8.11
CA ARG A 177 -3.26 -18.17 -7.89
C ARG A 177 -2.47 -18.18 -9.18
N ASN A 178 -1.30 -17.55 -9.18
CA ASN A 178 -0.34 -17.66 -10.28
C ASN A 178 0.74 -18.66 -9.91
N TYR A 179 1.09 -19.55 -10.84
CA TYR A 179 2.17 -20.51 -10.63
C TYR A 179 3.30 -20.26 -11.61
N PHE A 180 4.52 -20.32 -11.13
CA PHE A 180 5.74 -20.18 -11.90
C PHE A 180 6.55 -21.46 -11.74
N VAL A 181 6.41 -22.36 -12.69
CA VAL A 181 7.01 -23.70 -12.63
C VAL A 181 8.44 -23.65 -13.14
N ASN A 182 9.40 -23.93 -12.27
CA ASN A 182 10.78 -24.20 -12.66
C ASN A 182 10.96 -25.71 -12.85
N VAL A 183 11.08 -26.18 -14.10
CA VAL A 183 11.21 -27.62 -14.41
C VAL A 183 12.47 -28.23 -13.78
N LYS A 184 13.51 -27.43 -13.53
CA LYS A 184 14.74 -27.88 -12.86
C LYS A 184 14.60 -27.97 -11.34
N ASN A 185 13.65 -27.24 -10.75
CA ASN A 185 13.36 -27.27 -9.32
C ASN A 185 11.84 -27.16 -9.08
N PRO A 186 11.09 -28.27 -9.22
CA PRO A 186 9.64 -28.26 -9.01
C PRO A 186 9.25 -28.01 -7.53
N PHE A 187 10.16 -28.27 -6.59
CA PHE A 187 9.92 -28.00 -5.16
C PHE A 187 9.77 -26.51 -4.86
N SER A 188 10.23 -25.62 -5.76
CA SER A 188 10.10 -24.17 -5.58
C SER A 188 8.64 -23.72 -5.40
N LEU A 189 7.67 -24.47 -5.93
CA LEU A 189 6.23 -24.21 -5.78
C LEU A 189 5.75 -24.32 -4.33
N TYR A 190 6.38 -25.19 -3.54
CA TYR A 190 6.05 -25.40 -2.13
C TYR A 190 6.89 -24.52 -1.21
N GLU A 191 8.17 -24.32 -1.56
CA GLU A 191 9.12 -23.50 -0.79
C GLU A 191 8.81 -22.01 -0.89
N ASN A 192 8.33 -21.55 -2.05
CA ASN A 192 8.10 -20.13 -2.32
C ASN A 192 6.62 -19.88 -2.58
N GLN A 193 5.87 -19.77 -1.49
CA GLN A 193 4.47 -19.39 -1.49
C GLN A 193 4.36 -17.95 -1.04
N ILE A 194 3.95 -17.07 -1.94
CA ILE A 194 3.87 -15.63 -1.72
C ILE A 194 2.40 -15.23 -1.65
N LEU A 195 2.04 -14.48 -0.62
CA LEU A 195 0.81 -13.72 -0.55
C LEU A 195 1.08 -12.31 -1.08
N VAL A 196 0.32 -11.92 -2.09
CA VAL A 196 0.36 -10.58 -2.68
C VAL A 196 -0.89 -9.83 -2.26
N ALA A 197 -0.73 -8.62 -1.75
CA ALA A 197 -1.82 -7.69 -1.48
C ALA A 197 -1.60 -6.38 -2.27
N ASN A 198 -2.49 -6.09 -3.22
CA ASN A 198 -2.55 -4.78 -3.87
C ASN A 198 -3.54 -3.91 -3.08
N VAL A 199 -3.05 -2.83 -2.50
CA VAL A 199 -3.82 -1.92 -1.65
C VAL A 199 -4.06 -0.63 -2.44
N LEU A 200 -5.31 -0.36 -2.79
CA LEU A 200 -5.76 0.92 -3.33
C LEU A 200 -6.16 1.82 -2.17
N ILE A 201 -5.53 2.98 -2.06
CA ILE A 201 -5.65 3.93 -0.97
C ILE A 201 -6.31 5.19 -1.50
N HIS A 202 -7.23 5.77 -0.73
CA HIS A 202 -7.85 7.07 -0.98
C HIS A 202 -7.73 7.91 0.28
N THR A 203 -6.85 8.91 0.26
CA THR A 203 -6.44 9.64 1.46
C THR A 203 -6.07 11.08 1.16
N SER A 204 -6.12 11.96 2.17
CA SER A 204 -5.54 13.31 2.10
C SER A 204 -4.05 13.35 2.49
N LYS A 205 -3.52 12.27 3.08
CA LYS A 205 -2.09 12.11 3.43
C LYS A 205 -1.24 12.05 2.18
N LYS A 206 -0.26 12.95 2.06
CA LYS A 206 0.52 13.09 0.82
C LYS A 206 1.93 13.64 1.06
N LEU A 207 2.75 13.48 0.04
CA LEU A 207 4.04 14.16 -0.07
C LEU A 207 3.93 15.34 -1.01
N ILE A 208 4.68 16.39 -0.70
CA ILE A 208 4.95 17.52 -1.58
C ILE A 208 6.47 17.72 -1.70
N ALA A 209 6.91 18.32 -2.80
CA ALA A 209 8.28 18.76 -2.97
C ALA A 209 8.33 20.29 -3.03
N LEU A 210 9.21 20.89 -2.25
CA LEU A 210 9.44 22.32 -2.14
C LEU A 210 10.77 22.69 -2.76
N ASP A 211 10.85 23.86 -3.40
CA ASP A 211 12.11 24.48 -3.81
C ASP A 211 12.83 25.18 -2.64
N GLU A 212 13.97 25.81 -2.93
CA GLU A 212 14.79 26.52 -1.94
C GLU A 212 14.05 27.69 -1.29
N GLU A 213 13.13 28.31 -2.03
CA GLU A 213 12.28 29.39 -1.56
C GLU A 213 11.08 28.90 -0.74
N GLY A 214 10.91 27.58 -0.59
CA GLY A 214 9.80 26.95 0.13
C GLY A 214 8.49 26.92 -0.65
N LYS A 215 8.52 27.17 -1.96
CA LYS A 215 7.36 27.08 -2.85
C LYS A 215 7.21 25.65 -3.38
N VAL A 216 5.95 25.25 -3.59
CA VAL A 216 5.63 23.92 -4.13
C VAL A 216 6.13 23.77 -5.56
N ALA A 217 7.11 22.90 -5.76
CA ALA A 217 7.56 22.43 -7.05
C ALA A 217 6.70 21.25 -7.56
N HIS A 218 6.31 20.33 -6.66
CA HIS A 218 5.47 19.18 -6.98
C HIS A 218 4.43 18.88 -5.89
N GLY A 219 3.23 18.46 -6.31
CA GLY A 219 2.10 18.18 -5.43
C GLY A 219 1.21 19.40 -5.20
N ASN A 220 0.47 19.41 -4.09
CA ASN A 220 -0.42 20.51 -3.70
C ASN A 220 -0.56 20.56 -2.18
N TYR A 221 -0.54 21.75 -1.59
CA TYR A 221 -0.75 21.98 -0.15
C TYR A 221 -2.18 21.79 0.34
N ASP A 222 -3.18 21.70 -0.55
CA ASP A 222 -4.59 21.60 -0.14
C ASP A 222 -4.86 20.39 0.75
N LYS A 223 -4.92 20.59 2.06
CA LYS A 223 -5.11 19.53 3.07
C LYS A 223 -6.44 18.78 2.93
N ASN A 224 -7.40 19.33 2.18
CA ASN A 224 -8.71 18.72 1.96
C ASN A 224 -8.79 17.93 0.64
N GLN A 225 -7.76 17.99 -0.20
CA GLN A 225 -7.72 17.23 -1.44
C GLN A 225 -7.37 15.76 -1.16
N PHE A 226 -8.30 14.87 -1.46
CA PHE A 226 -8.06 13.43 -1.45
C PHE A 226 -7.47 12.97 -2.77
N GLN A 227 -6.52 12.04 -2.69
CA GLN A 227 -5.84 11.43 -3.83
C GLN A 227 -5.89 9.92 -3.71
N TYR A 228 -5.81 9.26 -4.87
CA TYR A 228 -5.70 7.82 -4.93
C TYR A 228 -4.23 7.39 -5.08
N HIS A 229 -3.83 6.42 -4.29
CA HIS A 229 -2.51 5.80 -4.33
C HIS A 229 -2.62 4.29 -4.34
N LYS A 230 -1.57 3.60 -4.75
CA LYS A 230 -1.52 2.15 -4.79
C LYS A 230 -0.24 1.63 -4.19
N LEU A 231 -0.35 0.72 -3.24
CA LEU A 231 0.78 -0.05 -2.73
C LEU A 231 0.63 -1.52 -3.15
N ARG A 232 1.76 -2.16 -3.43
CA ARG A 232 1.83 -3.60 -3.58
C ARG A 232 2.68 -4.18 -2.44
N LEU A 233 2.07 -5.02 -1.62
CA LEU A 233 2.72 -5.71 -0.51
C LEU A 233 2.86 -7.20 -0.86
N GLU A 234 4.01 -7.78 -0.55
CA GLU A 234 4.24 -9.22 -0.70
C GLU A 234 4.83 -9.81 0.57
N SER A 235 4.47 -11.05 0.88
CA SER A 235 5.02 -11.79 2.02
C SER A 235 5.05 -13.29 1.76
N TYR A 236 6.01 -13.99 2.36
CA TYR A 236 6.04 -15.45 2.29
C TYR A 236 5.03 -16.06 3.27
N VAL A 237 4.40 -17.17 2.90
CA VAL A 237 3.50 -17.92 3.78
C VAL A 237 4.27 -19.10 4.40
N PRO A 238 4.11 -19.39 5.71
CA PRO A 238 3.20 -18.75 6.68
C PRO A 238 3.77 -17.52 7.41
N ASN A 239 5.03 -17.16 7.15
CA ASN A 239 5.73 -16.10 7.89
C ASN A 239 5.44 -14.71 7.31
N PHE A 240 4.41 -14.05 7.84
CA PHE A 240 3.97 -12.74 7.38
C PHE A 240 4.95 -11.61 7.75
N ASN A 241 6.04 -11.49 7.00
CA ASN A 241 6.88 -10.30 6.92
C ASN A 241 6.57 -9.56 5.61
N TRP A 242 5.82 -8.47 5.68
CA TRP A 242 5.36 -7.74 4.51
C TRP A 242 6.45 -6.82 3.96
N VAL A 243 6.68 -6.91 2.66
CA VAL A 243 7.61 -6.06 1.92
C VAL A 243 6.83 -5.28 0.86
N ILE A 244 7.10 -3.98 0.75
CA ILE A 244 6.54 -3.13 -0.30
C ILE A 244 7.34 -3.40 -1.59
N THR A 245 6.63 -3.85 -2.62
CA THR A 245 7.22 -4.27 -3.90
C THR A 245 6.87 -3.34 -5.05
N ASP A 246 5.89 -2.45 -4.89
CA ASP A 246 5.58 -1.39 -5.85
C ASP A 246 4.82 -0.24 -5.18
N ILE A 247 5.02 0.98 -5.69
CA ILE A 247 4.34 2.21 -5.26
C ILE A 247 3.78 2.89 -6.51
N ASP A 248 2.48 3.18 -6.50
CA ASP A 248 1.75 3.89 -7.55
C ASP A 248 1.98 3.32 -8.96
N ASP A 249 2.16 2.00 -9.07
CA ASP A 249 2.49 1.28 -10.31
C ASP A 249 3.80 1.72 -10.99
N TYR A 250 4.75 2.27 -10.22
CA TYR A 250 6.06 2.71 -10.74
C TYR A 250 6.84 1.59 -11.43
N LEU A 251 6.85 0.39 -10.84
CA LEU A 251 7.45 -0.82 -11.41
C LEU A 251 6.45 -1.64 -12.24
N LYS A 252 5.29 -1.08 -12.60
CA LYS A 252 4.23 -1.71 -13.40
C LYS A 252 3.75 -3.05 -12.80
N GLY A 253 3.54 -3.09 -11.49
CA GLY A 253 3.16 -4.29 -10.75
C GLY A 253 4.32 -5.22 -10.39
N ASN A 254 5.57 -4.76 -10.64
CA ASN A 254 6.84 -5.43 -10.36
C ASN A 254 6.86 -6.93 -10.80
N PRO A 255 6.94 -7.23 -12.11
CA PRO A 255 6.91 -8.60 -12.61
C PRO A 255 8.03 -9.47 -12.02
N TYR A 256 7.82 -10.79 -11.98
CA TYR A 256 8.75 -11.74 -11.36
C TYR A 256 9.96 -12.12 -12.25
N PHE A 257 9.97 -11.67 -13.51
CA PHE A 257 10.96 -11.97 -14.54
C PHE A 257 11.45 -10.70 -15.25
#